data_AF-A0A2S7KAW1-F1
#
_entry.id   AF-A0A2S7KAW1-F1
#
_cell.length_a   1.000
_cell.length_b   1.000
_cell.length_c   1.000
_cell.angle_alpha   90.00
_cell.angle_beta   90.00
_cell.angle_gamma   90.00
#
_symmetry.space_group_name_H-M   'P 1'
#
loop_
_entity.id
_entity.type
_entity.pdbx_description
1 polymer ?
#
loop_
_entity_poly.entity_id
_entity_poly.type
_entity_poly.pdbx_seq_one_letter_code
_entity_poly.pdbx_strand_id
1 'polypeptide(L)'
;MQTDSGNRYAVKALKDKRAALAGEIIQLKKKLDWAESQLRHVDATLSLFDPKIDPGAIPAARPQKHVKLFKQGELNRLIFDALRVSGEPTRTFDVITSVILALGHEESARPALGPRVRSNLQYLMRRGEVAKIGGGRDARWTLL
;
A
#
# COMPACT_ATOMS: atom_id res chain seq x y z
N MET A 1 36.41 -34.00 -3.40
CA MET A 1 37.24 -33.03 -2.67
C MET A 1 36.69 -31.63 -2.95
N GLN A 2 35.97 -31.04 -2.00
CA GLN A 2 35.59 -29.64 -2.07
C GLN A 2 36.88 -28.83 -1.85
N THR A 3 37.30 -28.05 -2.83
CA THR A 3 38.58 -27.33 -2.80
C THR A 3 38.55 -26.26 -1.70
N ASP A 4 39.62 -26.20 -0.91
CA ASP A 4 39.84 -25.28 0.21
C ASP A 4 39.52 -23.80 -0.13
N SER A 5 39.74 -23.42 -1.40
CA SER A 5 39.36 -22.13 -1.96
C SER A 5 37.85 -21.86 -1.99
N GLY A 6 37.01 -22.85 -2.30
CA GLY A 6 35.55 -22.70 -2.32
C GLY A 6 34.97 -22.43 -0.93
N ASN A 7 35.52 -23.10 0.09
CA ASN A 7 35.19 -22.83 1.49
C ASN A 7 35.62 -21.41 1.90
N ARG A 8 36.81 -20.96 1.49
CA ARG A 8 37.29 -19.59 1.75
C ARG A 8 36.39 -18.51 1.14
N TYR A 9 35.91 -18.69 -0.09
CA TYR A 9 34.97 -17.73 -0.71
C TYR A 9 33.61 -17.73 -0.03
N ALA A 10 33.08 -18.91 0.33
CA ALA A 10 31.83 -19.01 1.07
C ALA A 10 31.92 -18.33 2.45
N VAL A 11 33.00 -18.56 3.19
CA VAL A 11 33.25 -17.91 4.49
C VAL A 11 33.37 -16.39 4.34
N LYS A 12 34.03 -15.90 3.29
CA LYS A 12 34.11 -14.46 3.01
C LYS A 12 32.71 -13.87 2.77
N ALA A 13 31.91 -14.48 1.89
CA ALA A 13 30.56 -14.01 1.58
C ALA A 13 29.65 -13.99 2.84
N LEU A 14 29.75 -15.00 3.70
CA LEU A 14 29.01 -15.05 4.96
C LEU A 14 29.45 -13.94 5.94
N LYS A 15 30.77 -13.67 6.05
CA LYS A 15 31.29 -12.55 6.85
C LYS A 15 30.76 -11.21 6.35
N ASP A 16 30.77 -10.99 5.04
CA ASP A 16 30.26 -9.77 4.42
C ASP A 16 28.75 -9.62 4.69
N LYS A 17 27.96 -10.68 4.54
CA LYS A 17 26.52 -10.64 4.84
C LYS A 17 26.23 -10.40 6.33
N ARG A 18 26.99 -11.02 7.24
CA ARG A 18 26.89 -10.75 8.68
C ARG A 18 27.18 -9.28 8.97
N ALA A 19 28.24 -8.71 8.40
CA ALA A 19 28.61 -7.31 8.60
C ALA A 19 27.50 -6.36 8.13
N ALA A 20 26.91 -6.64 6.95
CA ALA A 20 25.78 -5.88 6.43
C ALA A 20 24.57 -5.94 7.38
N LEU A 21 24.17 -7.15 7.83
CA LEU A 21 23.07 -7.33 8.78
C LEU A 21 23.33 -6.63 10.12
N ALA A 22 24.57 -6.70 10.64
CA ALA A 22 24.94 -5.99 11.86
C ALA A 22 24.80 -4.47 11.69
N GLY A 23 25.22 -3.92 10.55
CA GLY A 23 25.03 -2.52 10.21
C GLY A 23 23.55 -2.12 10.14
N GLU A 24 22.72 -2.93 9.48
CA GLU A 24 21.27 -2.72 9.40
C GLU A 24 20.63 -2.70 10.79
N ILE A 25 20.98 -3.64 11.67
CA ILE A 25 20.49 -3.68 13.05
C ILE A 25 20.86 -2.42 13.82
N ILE A 26 22.11 -1.94 13.69
CA ILE A 26 22.54 -0.70 14.36
C ILE A 26 21.69 0.49 13.89
N GLN A 27 21.44 0.60 12.59
CA GLN A 27 20.62 1.69 12.05
C GLN A 27 19.16 1.60 12.51
N LEU A 28 18.59 0.40 12.56
CA LEU A 28 17.23 0.18 13.05
C LEU A 28 17.10 0.54 14.54
N LYS A 29 18.08 0.16 15.37
CA LYS A 29 18.10 0.55 16.79
C LYS A 29 18.13 2.07 16.96
N LYS A 30 18.99 2.79 16.23
CA LYS A 30 19.00 4.26 16.26
C LYS A 30 17.65 4.88 15.89
N LYS A 31 16.97 4.31 14.89
CA LYS A 31 15.62 4.77 14.49
C LYS A 31 14.58 4.49 15.57
N LEU A 32 14.67 3.35 16.25
CA LEU A 32 13.82 3.01 17.38
C LEU A 32 14.03 4.01 18.52
N ASP A 33 15.28 4.23 18.95
CA ASP A 33 15.62 5.16 20.02
C ASP A 33 15.09 6.57 19.74
N TRP A 34 15.23 7.03 18.48
CA TRP A 34 14.70 8.32 18.06
C TRP A 34 13.17 8.37 18.12
N ALA A 35 12.48 7.35 17.59
CA ALA A 35 11.03 7.28 17.61
C ALA A 35 10.47 7.24 19.04
N GLU A 36 11.09 6.47 19.93
CA GLU A 36 10.74 6.43 21.36
C GLU A 36 10.95 7.80 22.03
N SER A 37 12.01 8.52 21.68
CA SER A 37 12.25 9.88 22.17
C SER A 37 11.16 10.85 21.71
N GLN A 38 10.77 10.80 20.44
CA GLN A 38 9.67 11.62 19.92
C GLN A 38 8.35 11.29 20.61
N LEU A 39 8.06 10.00 20.82
CA LEU A 39 6.86 9.56 21.52
C LEU A 39 6.81 10.13 22.94
N ARG A 40 7.91 10.02 23.71
CA ARG A 40 7.99 10.61 25.06
C ARG A 40 7.73 12.12 25.07
N HIS A 41 8.22 12.87 24.08
CA HIS A 41 7.95 14.31 23.99
C HIS A 41 6.47 14.60 23.72
N VAL A 42 5.82 13.80 22.87
CA VAL A 42 4.39 13.91 22.61
C VAL A 42 3.59 13.57 23.87
N ASP A 43 3.92 12.49 24.57
CA ASP A 43 3.25 12.09 25.82
C ASP A 43 3.38 13.14 26.92
N ALA A 44 4.58 13.73 27.07
CA ALA A 44 4.80 14.84 27.99
C ALA A 44 3.94 16.06 27.61
N THR A 45 3.87 16.38 26.32
CA THR A 45 3.04 17.48 25.82
C THR A 45 1.55 17.21 26.08
N LEU A 46 1.06 15.99 25.82
CA LEU A 46 -0.32 15.59 26.13
C LEU A 46 -0.64 15.80 27.61
N SER A 47 0.26 15.40 28.49
CA SER A 47 0.11 15.55 29.95
C SER A 47 0.07 17.02 30.40
N LEU A 48 0.72 17.94 29.66
CA LEU A 48 0.63 19.38 29.93
C LEU A 48 -0.75 19.95 29.57
N PHE A 49 -1.37 19.47 28.50
CA PHE A 49 -2.68 19.94 28.05
C PHE A 49 -3.85 19.27 28.78
N ASP A 50 -3.72 18.00 29.13
CA ASP A 50 -4.70 17.24 29.90
C ASP A 50 -3.98 16.39 30.97
N PRO A 51 -3.84 16.90 32.21
CA PRO A 51 -3.15 16.17 33.27
C PRO A 51 -3.84 14.87 33.72
N LYS A 52 -5.09 14.63 33.30
CA LYS A 52 -5.85 13.41 33.64
C LYS A 52 -5.71 12.34 32.57
N ILE A 53 -5.16 12.66 31.40
CA ILE A 53 -4.96 11.68 30.33
C ILE A 53 -3.84 10.72 30.72
N ASP A 54 -4.02 9.43 30.41
CA ASP A 54 -2.94 8.44 30.42
C ASP A 54 -2.51 8.17 28.97
N PRO A 55 -1.36 8.72 28.52
CA PRO A 55 -0.85 8.46 27.18
C PRO A 55 -0.61 6.97 26.91
N GLY A 56 -0.28 6.18 27.93
CA GLY A 56 -0.05 4.73 27.79
C GLY A 56 -1.32 3.93 27.47
N ALA A 57 -2.49 4.49 27.75
CA ALA A 57 -3.78 3.91 27.38
C ALA A 57 -4.16 4.17 25.92
N ILE A 58 -3.46 5.07 25.22
CA ILE A 58 -3.73 5.37 23.81
C ILE A 58 -3.21 4.20 22.94
N PRO A 59 -4.08 3.49 22.21
CA PRO A 59 -3.66 2.33 21.44
C PRO A 59 -2.79 2.74 20.26
N ALA A 60 -1.73 1.96 20.00
CA ALA A 60 -0.90 2.16 18.83
C ALA A 60 -1.73 2.05 17.54
N ALA A 61 -1.72 3.10 16.73
CA ALA A 61 -2.34 3.06 15.42
C ALA A 61 -1.67 1.98 14.56
N ARG A 62 -2.48 1.19 13.85
CA ARG A 62 -1.95 0.17 12.94
C ARG A 62 -1.09 0.87 11.88
N PRO A 63 0.17 0.46 11.67
CA PRO A 63 1.00 1.04 10.62
C PRO A 63 0.28 0.93 9.28
N GLN A 64 -0.07 2.07 8.68
CA GLN A 64 -0.70 2.07 7.37
C GLN A 64 0.38 1.68 6.35
N LYS A 65 0.33 0.44 5.85
CA LYS A 65 1.18 0.03 4.74
C LYS A 65 0.74 0.79 3.50
N HIS A 66 1.42 1.88 3.19
CA HIS A 66 1.33 2.52 1.88
C HIS A 66 1.99 1.61 0.85
N VAL A 67 1.26 0.57 0.43
CA VAL A 67 1.70 -0.27 -0.68
C VAL A 67 1.51 0.57 -1.95
N LYS A 68 2.62 0.94 -2.59
CA LYS A 68 2.62 1.52 -3.94
C LYS A 68 2.26 0.41 -4.94
N LEU A 69 0.98 0.03 -4.95
CA LEU A 69 0.42 -0.95 -5.90
C LEU A 69 0.34 -0.38 -7.32
N PHE A 70 0.27 0.95 -7.42
CA PHE A 70 0.13 1.67 -8.67
C PHE A 70 1.16 2.78 -8.74
N LYS A 71 1.72 3.00 -9.91
CA LYS A 71 2.40 4.23 -10.28
C LYS A 71 1.38 5.38 -10.28
N GLN A 72 1.87 6.61 -10.16
CA GLN A 72 1.02 7.80 -10.20
C GLN A 72 0.16 7.79 -11.48
N GLY A 73 -1.16 7.89 -11.32
CA GLY A 73 -2.13 7.92 -12.43
C GLY A 73 -2.38 6.57 -13.13
N GLU A 74 -1.67 5.50 -12.77
CA GLU A 74 -1.81 4.19 -13.44
C GLU A 74 -3.22 3.62 -13.29
N LEU A 75 -3.78 3.65 -12.07
CA LEU A 75 -5.14 3.15 -11.82
C LEU A 75 -6.20 3.94 -12.60
N ASN A 76 -6.04 5.26 -12.75
CA ASN A 76 -6.97 6.08 -13.54
C ASN A 76 -6.93 5.65 -15.00
N ARG A 77 -5.72 5.49 -15.56
CA ARG A 77 -5.54 5.03 -16.94
C ARG A 77 -6.20 3.68 -17.16
N LEU A 78 -5.96 2.71 -16.29
CA LEU A 78 -6.55 1.37 -16.38
C LEU A 78 -8.09 1.39 -16.32
N ILE A 79 -8.66 2.24 -15.47
CA ILE A 79 -10.12 2.41 -15.39
C ILE A 79 -10.66 3.04 -16.67
N PHE A 80 -10.02 4.09 -17.18
CA PHE A 80 -10.43 4.71 -18.43
C PHE A 80 -10.33 3.75 -19.60
N ASP A 81 -9.26 2.96 -19.69
CA ASP A 81 -9.09 1.97 -20.74
C ASP A 81 -10.18 0.90 -20.65
N ALA A 82 -10.52 0.42 -19.45
CA ALA A 82 -11.64 -0.51 -19.24
C ALA A 82 -12.99 0.08 -19.71
N LEU A 83 -13.27 1.34 -19.38
CA LEU A 83 -14.50 2.00 -19.80
C LEU A 83 -14.52 2.29 -21.32
N ARG A 84 -13.39 2.70 -21.92
CA ARG A 84 -13.26 2.95 -23.36
C ARG A 84 -13.47 1.69 -24.17
N VAL A 85 -12.86 0.58 -23.77
CA VAL A 85 -12.97 -0.71 -24.48
C VAL A 85 -14.40 -1.22 -24.49
N SER A 86 -15.14 -1.00 -23.41
CA SER A 86 -16.54 -1.43 -23.34
C SER A 86 -17.47 -0.68 -24.29
N GLY A 87 -17.20 0.60 -24.55
CA GLY A 87 -18.08 1.51 -25.30
C GLY A 87 -19.44 1.80 -24.65
N GLU A 88 -19.77 1.18 -23.51
CA GLU A 88 -21.10 1.14 -22.92
C GLU A 88 -21.03 1.25 -21.39
N PRO A 89 -22.13 1.64 -20.70
CA PRO A 89 -22.18 1.66 -19.25
C PRO A 89 -21.79 0.32 -18.60
N THR A 90 -20.61 0.28 -17.99
CA THR A 90 -19.95 -0.96 -17.54
C THR A 90 -20.13 -1.17 -16.04
N ARG A 91 -20.43 -2.41 -15.63
CA ARG A 91 -20.60 -2.72 -14.20
C ARG A 91 -19.26 -2.60 -13.48
N THR A 92 -19.31 -2.22 -12.21
CA THR A 92 -18.11 -2.20 -11.36
C THR A 92 -17.38 -3.55 -11.34
N PHE A 93 -18.12 -4.67 -11.42
CA PHE A 93 -17.53 -5.99 -11.48
C PHE A 93 -16.59 -6.14 -12.69
N ASP A 94 -17.05 -5.75 -13.87
CA ASP A 94 -16.34 -5.86 -15.14
C ASP A 94 -15.14 -4.92 -15.19
N VAL A 95 -15.28 -3.67 -14.70
CA VAL A 95 -14.15 -2.74 -14.56
C VAL A 95 -13.04 -3.34 -13.69
N ILE A 96 -13.40 -3.96 -12.56
CA ILE A 96 -12.41 -4.62 -11.68
C ILE A 96 -11.74 -5.78 -12.41
N THR A 97 -12.50 -6.61 -13.14
CA THR A 97 -11.96 -7.72 -13.94
C THR A 97 -10.95 -7.21 -14.97
N SER A 98 -11.30 -6.17 -15.73
CA SER A 98 -10.41 -5.57 -16.73
C SER A 98 -9.12 -5.05 -16.10
N VAL A 99 -9.19 -4.41 -14.93
CA VAL A 99 -8.00 -3.93 -14.20
C VAL A 99 -7.13 -5.09 -13.73
N ILE A 100 -7.71 -6.17 -13.19
CA ILE A 100 -6.97 -7.37 -12.78
C ILE A 100 -6.21 -7.98 -13.96
N LEU A 101 -6.91 -8.17 -15.08
CA LEU A 101 -6.33 -8.74 -16.30
C LEU A 101 -5.24 -7.85 -16.89
N ALA A 102 -5.44 -6.52 -16.92
CA ALA A 102 -4.44 -5.58 -17.43
C ALA A 102 -3.16 -5.53 -16.58
N LEU A 103 -3.24 -5.89 -15.30
CA LEU A 103 -2.08 -6.03 -14.42
C LEU A 103 -1.41 -7.42 -14.52
N GLY A 104 -1.95 -8.33 -15.32
CA GLY A 104 -1.45 -9.70 -15.44
C GLY A 104 -1.67 -10.54 -14.17
N HIS A 105 -2.72 -10.22 -13.40
CA HIS A 105 -3.08 -10.95 -12.18
C HIS A 105 -4.27 -11.89 -12.39
N GLU A 106 -4.37 -12.87 -11.51
CA GLU A 106 -5.53 -13.76 -11.44
C GLU A 106 -6.68 -13.14 -10.64
N GLU A 107 -7.86 -13.73 -10.78
CA GLU A 107 -9.10 -13.33 -10.09
C GLU A 107 -8.97 -13.32 -8.55
N SER A 108 -8.02 -14.09 -8.02
CA SER A 108 -7.62 -14.09 -6.61
C SER A 108 -7.17 -12.71 -6.09
N ALA A 109 -6.77 -11.79 -6.98
CA ALA A 109 -6.41 -10.41 -6.65
C ALA A 109 -7.61 -9.50 -6.36
N ARG A 110 -8.85 -9.94 -6.65
CA ARG A 110 -10.06 -9.12 -6.52
C ARG A 110 -10.29 -8.54 -5.12
N PRO A 111 -10.11 -9.28 -4.00
CA PRO A 111 -10.30 -8.71 -2.66
C PRO A 111 -9.36 -7.54 -2.37
N ALA A 112 -8.15 -7.57 -2.95
CA ALA A 112 -7.19 -6.49 -2.82
C ALA A 112 -7.52 -5.31 -3.75
N LEU A 113 -7.82 -5.57 -5.02
CA LEU A 113 -7.98 -4.51 -6.03
C LEU A 113 -9.38 -3.87 -6.05
N GLY A 114 -10.42 -4.64 -5.73
CA GLY A 114 -11.82 -4.21 -5.82
C GLY A 114 -12.15 -2.95 -5.00
N PRO A 115 -11.80 -2.87 -3.70
CA PRO A 115 -12.03 -1.66 -2.92
C PRO A 115 -11.35 -0.41 -3.50
N ARG A 116 -10.16 -0.59 -4.09
CA ARG A 116 -9.37 0.53 -4.65
C ARG A 116 -9.99 1.06 -5.94
N VAL A 117 -10.39 0.17 -6.85
CA VAL A 117 -11.12 0.56 -8.07
C VAL A 117 -12.41 1.29 -7.72
N ARG A 118 -13.18 0.78 -6.73
CA ARG A 118 -14.42 1.45 -6.27
C ARG A 118 -14.16 2.85 -5.73
N SER A 119 -13.19 3.00 -4.83
CA SER A 119 -12.83 4.32 -4.30
C SER A 119 -12.36 5.27 -5.40
N ASN A 120 -11.63 4.77 -6.39
CA ASN A 120 -11.13 5.58 -7.49
C ASN A 120 -12.25 5.99 -8.47
N LEU A 121 -13.21 5.12 -8.76
CA LEU A 121 -14.41 5.47 -9.55
C LEU A 121 -15.22 6.58 -8.86
N GLN A 122 -15.37 6.53 -7.53
CA GLN A 122 -16.00 7.60 -6.77
C GLN A 122 -15.20 8.91 -6.85
N TYR A 123 -13.87 8.83 -6.80
CA TYR A 123 -12.99 9.98 -6.97
C TYR A 123 -13.12 10.60 -8.38
N LEU A 124 -13.08 9.79 -9.44
CA LEU A 124 -13.25 10.26 -10.83
C LEU A 124 -14.65 10.87 -11.06
N MET A 125 -15.68 10.32 -10.41
CA MET A 125 -17.03 10.86 -10.47
C MET A 125 -17.12 12.26 -9.86
N ARG A 126 -16.50 12.46 -8.69
CA ARG A 126 -16.43 13.78 -8.04
C ARG A 126 -15.66 14.80 -8.87
N ARG A 127 -14.76 14.35 -9.74
CA ARG A 127 -14.03 15.19 -10.70
C ARG A 127 -14.79 15.45 -12.01
N GLY A 128 -15.95 14.82 -12.21
CA GLY A 128 -16.73 14.96 -13.44
C GLY A 128 -16.12 14.25 -14.66
N GLU A 129 -15.25 13.26 -14.46
CA GLU A 129 -14.62 12.50 -15.56
C GLU A 129 -15.38 11.20 -15.88
N VAL A 130 -16.19 10.70 -14.96
CA VAL A 130 -17.06 9.53 -15.14
C VAL A 130 -18.42 9.75 -14.50
N ALA A 131 -19.46 9.13 -15.05
CA ALA A 131 -20.80 9.13 -14.49
C ALA A 131 -21.19 7.74 -14.00
N LYS A 132 -21.94 7.71 -12.89
CA LYS A 132 -22.56 6.50 -12.34
C LYS A 132 -24.02 6.43 -12.77
N ILE A 133 -24.41 5.33 -13.40
CA ILE A 133 -25.77 5.03 -13.81
C ILE A 133 -26.32 3.94 -12.89
N GLY A 134 -27.47 4.20 -12.27
CA GLY A 134 -28.12 3.27 -11.35
C GLY A 134 -27.46 3.15 -9.96
N GLY A 135 -27.87 2.14 -9.21
CA GLY A 135 -27.49 1.95 -7.80
C GLY A 135 -27.22 0.49 -7.43
N GLY A 136 -26.68 0.28 -6.22
CA GLY A 136 -26.43 -1.07 -5.70
C GLY A 136 -25.45 -1.90 -6.53
N ARG A 137 -25.76 -3.20 -6.70
CA ARG A 137 -24.93 -4.16 -7.47
C ARG A 137 -24.97 -3.93 -8.98
N ASP A 138 -25.99 -3.24 -9.47
CA ASP A 138 -26.17 -2.90 -10.88
C ASP A 138 -25.66 -1.51 -11.25
N ALA A 139 -24.91 -0.86 -10.36
CA ALA A 139 -24.22 0.38 -10.66
C ALA A 139 -23.30 0.20 -11.87
N ARG A 140 -23.57 0.98 -12.91
CA ARG A 140 -22.79 1.06 -14.15
C ARG A 140 -22.03 2.37 -14.21
N TRP A 141 -20.92 2.36 -14.92
CA TRP A 141 -20.01 3.48 -15.04
C TRP A 141 -19.79 3.79 -16.51
N THR A 142 -19.84 5.07 -16.86
CA THR A 142 -19.57 5.56 -18.21
C THR A 142 -18.61 6.75 -18.15
N LEU A 143 -17.91 7.00 -19.25
CA LEU A 143 -17.14 8.23 -19.45
C LEU A 143 -18.11 9.39 -19.68
N LEU A 144 -17.70 10.59 -19.24
CA LEU A 144 -18.38 11.86 -19.52
C LEU A 144 -17.72 12.57 -20.71
#